data_AF-A0A925FCD7-F1
#
_entry.id   AF-A0A925FCD7-F1
#
_cell.length_a   1.000
_cell.length_b   1.000
_cell.length_c   1.000
_cell.angle_alpha   90.00
_cell.angle_beta   90.00
_cell.angle_gamma   90.00
#
_symmetry.space_group_name_H-M   'P 1'
#
loop_
_entity.id
_entity.type
_entity.pdbx_description
1 polymer ?
#
loop_
_entity_poly.entity_id
_entity_poly.type
_entity_poly.pdbx_seq_one_letter_code
_entity_poly.pdbx_strand_id
1 'polypeptide(L)'
;SAAARNANSRLLPPPSNGVQPGFQPGFQPGVIQLNGADEEPGVQDITAETQDDSFSLEKQEKQMIIRALHKNHNKRKYAAQALGISERTLYRKIKQYEIEEE
;
A
#
# COMPACT_ATOMS: atom_id res chain seq x y z
N SER A 1 48.78 39.74 38.19
CA SER A 1 48.63 40.10 36.77
C SER A 1 48.02 38.96 35.98
N ALA A 2 47.12 39.33 35.08
CA ALA A 2 46.62 38.60 33.91
C ALA A 2 45.78 37.32 34.14
N ALA A 3 44.47 37.55 34.27
CA ALA A 3 43.44 36.58 33.88
C ALA A 3 43.39 36.46 32.34
N ALA A 4 43.48 35.23 31.81
CA ALA A 4 43.32 34.94 30.39
C ALA A 4 42.26 33.83 30.18
N ARG A 5 40.99 34.23 30.30
CA ARG A 5 39.85 33.88 29.42
C ARG A 5 40.15 32.83 28.34
N ASN A 6 39.75 31.58 28.57
CA ASN A 6 39.49 30.61 27.51
C ASN A 6 37.97 30.55 27.30
N ALA A 7 37.50 31.25 26.27
CA ALA A 7 36.10 31.30 25.89
C ALA A 7 35.75 30.04 25.10
N ASN A 8 35.12 29.07 25.76
CA ASN A 8 34.36 28.02 25.08
C ASN A 8 33.09 28.65 24.46
N SER A 9 33.25 29.32 23.33
CA SER A 9 32.15 29.96 22.60
C SER A 9 31.83 29.15 21.35
N ARG A 10 31.01 28.10 21.54
CA ARG A 10 30.15 27.61 20.47
C ARG A 10 28.80 27.22 21.05
N LEU A 11 28.10 28.21 21.59
CA LEU A 11 26.66 28.11 21.80
C LEU A 11 26.02 27.95 20.42
N LEU A 12 25.48 26.76 20.17
CA LEU A 12 24.54 26.56 19.08
C LEU A 12 23.32 27.45 19.35
N PRO A 13 22.80 28.19 18.35
CA PRO A 13 21.53 28.88 18.53
C PRO A 13 20.46 27.83 18.90
N PRO A 14 19.52 28.14 19.80
CA PRO A 14 18.35 27.29 19.99
C PRO A 14 17.62 27.17 18.63
N PRO A 15 16.96 26.04 18.33
CA PRO A 15 16.13 25.98 17.14
C PRO A 15 15.11 27.12 17.25
N SER A 16 15.18 28.06 16.29
CA SER A 16 14.15 29.07 16.13
C SER A 16 12.83 28.32 16.08
N ASN A 17 12.03 28.48 17.14
CA ASN A 17 10.65 28.04 17.16
C ASN A 17 9.93 28.93 16.15
N GLY A 18 10.04 28.52 14.89
CA GLY A 18 9.40 29.15 13.75
C GLY A 18 7.91 28.99 13.94
N VAL A 19 7.32 29.93 14.66
CA VAL A 19 5.93 30.29 14.53
C VAL A 19 5.71 30.47 13.04
N GLN A 20 5.05 29.48 12.44
CA GLN A 20 4.70 29.49 11.04
C GLN A 20 3.96 30.81 10.78
N PRO A 21 4.30 31.55 9.72
CA PRO A 21 3.48 32.69 9.32
C PRO A 21 2.08 32.13 9.07
N GLY A 22 1.11 32.64 9.84
CA GLY A 22 -0.23 32.09 9.90
C GLY A 22 -0.79 31.88 8.50
N PHE A 23 -1.01 30.63 8.14
CA PHE A 23 -1.98 30.30 7.11
C PHE A 23 -3.31 30.77 7.67
N GLN A 24 -3.81 31.91 7.19
CA GLN A 24 -5.20 32.28 7.40
C GLN A 24 -5.98 31.49 6.34
N PRO A 25 -6.68 30.39 6.67
CA PRO A 25 -7.75 29.96 5.81
C PRO A 25 -8.82 31.03 5.96
N GLY A 26 -8.86 31.97 5.02
CA GLY A 26 -10.01 32.84 4.80
C GLY A 26 -11.20 32.01 4.31
N PHE A 27 -11.65 31.05 5.11
CA PHE A 27 -12.96 30.43 4.94
C PHE A 27 -13.95 31.37 5.63
N GLN A 28 -14.47 32.33 4.86
CA GLN A 28 -15.75 32.91 5.22
C GLN A 28 -16.77 31.76 5.13
N PRO A 29 -17.53 31.45 6.20
CA PRO A 29 -18.65 30.54 6.09
C PRO A 29 -19.72 31.25 5.25
N GLY A 30 -19.62 31.11 3.93
CA GLY A 30 -20.68 31.46 3.02
C GLY A 30 -21.86 30.55 3.35
N VAL A 31 -22.96 31.14 3.81
CA VAL A 31 -24.23 30.44 3.95
C VAL A 31 -24.61 29.89 2.57
N ILE A 32 -24.58 28.56 2.44
CA ILE A 32 -25.07 27.89 1.23
C ILE A 32 -26.59 28.00 1.28
N GLN A 33 -27.16 28.82 0.40
CA GLN A 33 -28.61 28.87 0.19
C GLN A 33 -29.00 27.57 -0.54
N LEU A 34 -29.40 26.55 0.21
CA LEU A 34 -29.95 25.32 -0.33
C LEU A 34 -31.35 25.61 -0.89
N ASN A 35 -31.41 25.97 -2.18
CA ASN A 35 -32.66 25.92 -2.91
C ASN A 35 -33.01 24.45 -3.14
N GLY A 36 -34.16 24.05 -2.60
CA GLY A 36 -34.72 22.73 -2.79
C GLY A 36 -34.92 22.40 -4.27
N ALA A 37 -34.33 21.28 -4.67
CA ALA A 37 -34.89 20.40 -5.66
C ALA A 37 -34.84 19.02 -5.03
N ASP A 38 -36.02 18.52 -4.69
CA ASP A 38 -36.33 17.13 -4.47
C ASP A 38 -35.73 16.30 -5.61
N GLU A 39 -34.57 15.70 -5.36
CA GLU A 39 -34.11 14.50 -6.04
C GLU A 39 -33.40 13.66 -4.99
N GLU A 40 -34.15 12.72 -4.41
CA GLU A 40 -33.61 11.66 -3.56
C GLU A 40 -32.48 10.95 -4.32
N PRO A 41 -31.20 11.06 -3.92
CA PRO A 41 -30.19 10.19 -4.46
C PRO A 41 -30.49 8.81 -3.89
N GLY A 42 -31.12 7.97 -4.72
CA GLY A 42 -31.39 6.58 -4.37
C GLY A 42 -30.12 5.96 -3.83
N VAL A 43 -30.10 5.70 -2.52
CA VAL A 43 -29.02 4.96 -1.88
C VAL A 43 -29.08 3.55 -2.45
N GLN A 44 -28.30 3.31 -3.51
CA GLN A 44 -27.96 1.95 -3.89
C GLN A 44 -27.10 1.41 -2.76
N ASP A 45 -27.71 0.60 -1.90
CA ASP A 45 -26.99 -0.39 -1.12
C ASP A 45 -26.17 -1.19 -2.13
N ILE A 46 -24.87 -0.88 -2.20
CA ILE A 46 -23.87 -1.79 -2.76
C ILE A 46 -23.88 -2.98 -1.80
N THR A 47 -24.79 -3.93 -2.06
CA THR A 47 -24.69 -5.28 -1.53
C THR A 47 -23.34 -5.80 -2.02
N ALA A 48 -22.34 -5.69 -1.15
CA ALA A 48 -21.06 -6.34 -1.33
C ALA A 48 -21.33 -7.86 -1.27
N GLU A 49 -21.77 -8.42 -2.39
CA GLU A 49 -21.75 -9.86 -2.65
C GLU A 49 -20.28 -10.27 -2.84
N THR A 50 -19.48 -10.10 -1.77
CA THR A 50 -18.07 -10.49 -1.70
C THR A 50 -17.95 -12.00 -1.53
N GLN A 51 -18.46 -12.78 -2.48
CA GLN A 51 -18.32 -14.24 -2.45
C GLN A 51 -17.85 -14.91 -3.75
N ASP A 52 -17.76 -14.22 -4.89
CA ASP A 52 -17.35 -14.89 -6.15
C ASP A 52 -15.99 -14.46 -6.74
N ASP A 53 -15.53 -13.22 -6.51
CA ASP A 53 -14.29 -12.75 -7.17
C ASP A 53 -13.01 -13.38 -6.61
N SER A 54 -13.02 -13.86 -5.36
CA SER A 54 -11.85 -14.53 -4.77
C SER A 54 -11.53 -15.85 -5.46
N PHE A 55 -12.53 -16.54 -6.03
CA PHE A 55 -12.31 -17.76 -6.79
C PHE A 55 -11.57 -17.48 -8.11
N SER A 56 -11.77 -16.31 -8.71
CA SER A 56 -11.18 -15.97 -10.02
C SER A 56 -9.67 -15.77 -9.93
N LEU A 57 -9.20 -14.95 -8.98
CA LEU A 57 -7.77 -14.66 -8.80
C LEU A 57 -6.97 -15.87 -8.36
N GLU A 58 -7.47 -16.62 -7.36
CA GLU A 58 -6.78 -17.82 -6.85
C GLU A 58 -6.69 -18.92 -7.92
N LYS A 59 -7.74 -19.09 -8.71
CA LYS A 59 -7.75 -20.02 -9.85
C LYS A 59 -6.76 -19.59 -10.94
N GLN A 60 -6.69 -18.30 -11.26
CA GLN A 60 -5.72 -17.78 -12.22
C GLN A 60 -4.29 -17.98 -11.73
N GLU A 61 -4.02 -17.71 -10.45
CA GLU A 61 -2.73 -17.95 -9.82
C GLU A 61 -2.34 -19.44 -9.91
N LYS A 62 -3.24 -20.35 -9.52
CA LYS A 62 -3.04 -21.80 -9.63
C LYS A 62 -2.69 -22.21 -11.07
N GLN A 63 -3.44 -21.72 -12.06
CA GLN A 63 -3.18 -22.01 -13.47
C GLN A 63 -1.83 -21.48 -13.96
N MET A 64 -1.43 -20.28 -13.54
CA MET A 64 -0.10 -19.73 -13.86
C MET A 64 1.02 -20.57 -13.27
N ILE A 65 0.87 -21.03 -12.03
CA ILE A 65 1.84 -21.90 -11.36
C ILE A 65 1.99 -23.23 -12.09
N ILE A 66 0.88 -23.91 -12.41
CA ILE A 66 0.88 -25.19 -13.15
C ILE A 66 1.56 -25.00 -14.52
N ARG A 67 1.19 -23.96 -15.26
CA ARG A 67 1.79 -23.67 -16.57
C ARG A 67 3.29 -23.39 -16.48
N ALA A 68 3.73 -22.65 -15.47
CA ALA A 68 5.16 -22.36 -15.27
C ALA A 68 5.94 -23.62 -14.89
N LEU A 69 5.38 -24.50 -14.06
CA LEU A 69 5.98 -25.78 -13.70
C LEU A 69 6.10 -26.71 -14.91
N HIS A 70 5.01 -26.92 -15.67
CA HIS A 70 5.03 -27.76 -16.87
C HIS A 70 6.02 -27.27 -17.92
N LYS A 71 6.05 -25.95 -18.20
CA LYS A 71 7.00 -25.35 -19.16
C LYS A 71 8.46 -25.55 -18.76
N ASN A 72 8.74 -25.72 -17.47
CA ASN A 72 10.08 -25.88 -16.93
C ASN A 72 10.37 -27.31 -16.46
N HIS A 73 9.57 -28.30 -16.86
CA HIS A 73 9.72 -29.71 -16.45
C HIS A 73 9.79 -29.87 -14.92
N ASN A 74 8.88 -29.21 -14.21
CA ASN A 74 8.75 -29.21 -12.75
C ASN A 74 9.99 -28.71 -11.98
N LYS A 75 10.94 -28.05 -12.66
CA LYS A 75 12.07 -27.38 -12.03
C LYS A 75 11.60 -26.10 -11.33
N ARG A 76 11.33 -26.21 -10.03
CA ARG A 76 10.83 -25.12 -9.16
C ARG A 76 11.63 -23.82 -9.29
N LYS A 77 12.96 -23.89 -9.36
CA LYS A 77 13.84 -22.72 -9.54
C LYS A 77 13.51 -21.91 -10.78
N TYR A 78 13.37 -22.56 -11.94
CA TYR A 78 13.08 -21.88 -13.20
C TYR A 78 11.63 -21.41 -13.27
N ALA A 79 10.68 -22.21 -12.76
CA ALA A 79 9.29 -21.79 -12.66
C ALA A 79 9.11 -20.55 -11.77
N ALA A 80 9.79 -20.51 -10.61
CA ALA A 80 9.76 -19.38 -9.70
C ALA A 80 10.34 -18.11 -10.35
N GLN A 81 11.46 -18.24 -11.06
CA GLN A 81 12.05 -17.15 -11.83
C GLN A 81 11.11 -16.65 -12.93
N ALA A 82 10.43 -17.54 -13.66
CA ALA A 82 9.48 -17.17 -14.71
C ALA A 82 8.24 -16.44 -14.16
N LEU A 83 7.81 -16.77 -12.94
CA LEU A 83 6.72 -16.11 -12.23
C LEU A 83 7.15 -14.85 -11.48
N GLY A 84 8.46 -14.56 -11.38
CA GLY A 84 8.98 -13.42 -10.64
C GLY A 84 8.82 -13.54 -9.11
N ILE A 85 8.74 -14.76 -8.57
CA ILE A 85 8.59 -15.02 -7.13
C ILE A 85 9.76 -15.84 -6.60
N SER A 86 9.95 -15.85 -5.28
CA SER A 86 10.95 -16.73 -4.64
C SER A 86 10.54 -18.20 -4.73
N GLU A 87 11.51 -19.11 -4.77
CA GLU A 87 11.28 -20.56 -4.70
C GLU A 87 10.47 -20.95 -3.44
N ARG A 88 10.72 -20.26 -2.31
CA ARG A 88 9.99 -20.48 -1.06
C ARG A 88 8.51 -20.11 -1.19
N THR A 89 8.20 -19.02 -1.89
CA THR A 89 6.82 -18.60 -2.17
C THR A 89 6.14 -19.62 -3.07
N LEU A 90 6.82 -20.03 -4.16
CA LEU A 90 6.31 -21.03 -5.08
C LEU A 90 5.99 -22.35 -4.36
N TYR A 91 6.91 -22.86 -3.54
CA TYR A 91 6.70 -24.09 -2.75
C TYR A 91 5.45 -24.02 -1.86
N ARG A 92 5.24 -22.88 -1.18
CA ARG A 92 4.07 -22.70 -0.32
C ARG A 92 2.77 -22.74 -1.13
N LYS A 93 2.77 -22.12 -2.31
CA LYS A 93 1.61 -22.11 -3.21
C LYS A 93 1.32 -23.48 -3.81
N ILE A 94 2.35 -24.23 -4.20
CA ILE A 94 2.21 -25.63 -4.65
C ILE A 94 1.53 -26.47 -3.57
N LYS A 95 1.97 -26.33 -2.31
CA LYS A 95 1.36 -27.04 -1.17
C LYS A 95 -0.06 -26.58 -0.88
N GLN A 96 -0.34 -25.27 -0.93
CA GLN A 96 -1.69 -24.71 -0.69
C GLN A 96 -2.70 -25.18 -1.75
N TYR A 97 -2.27 -25.30 -2.99
CA TYR A 97 -3.13 -25.69 -4.12
C TYR A 97 -3.14 -27.19 -4.42
N GLU A 98 -2.40 -27.97 -3.63
CA GLU A 98 -2.25 -29.43 -3.82
C GLU A 98 -1.87 -29.76 -5.27
N ILE A 99 -0.88 -29.03 -5.81
CA ILE A 99 -0.38 -29.25 -7.17
C ILE A 99 0.61 -30.41 -7.12
N GLU A 100 0.30 -31.49 -7.84
CA GLU A 100 1.19 -32.64 -8.01
C GLU A 100 2.27 -32.31 -9.06
N GLU A 101 3.52 -32.68 -8.77
CA GLU A 101 4.66 -32.53 -9.68
C GLU A 101 4.88 -33.87 -10.39
N GLU A 102 4.36 -34.04 -11.61
CA GLU A 102 4.56 -35.24 -12.45
C GLU A 102 5.92 -35.35 -13.16
#